data_AF-A0A7L3LZR6-F1
#
_entry.id   AF-A0A7L3LZR6-F1
#
_cell.length_a   1.000
_cell.length_b   1.000
_cell.length_c   1.000
_cell.angle_alpha   90.00
_cell.angle_beta   90.00
_cell.angle_gamma   90.00
#
_symmetry.space_group_name_H-M   'P 1'
#
loop_
_entity.id
_entity.type
_entity.pdbx_description
1 polymer ?
#
loop_
_entity_poly.entity_id
_entity_poly.type
_entity_poly.pdbx_seq_one_letter_code
_entity_poly.pdbx_strand_id
1 'polypeptide(L)'
;PGWLLSSAGRPYLDSIFQKNQRRVFRLLERPVLPPPLAAPTLSYKLFLCGRSGVGKTALVALLAGTPQPPIHHETLGIEATTVYWPAKPRASARPLIFQLNFWD
;
A
#
# COMPACT_ATOMS: atom_id res chain seq x y z
N PRO A 1 -9.34 18.59 4.07
CA PRO A 1 -9.12 17.43 3.18
C PRO A 1 -7.66 17.35 2.70
N GLY A 2 -7.05 16.16 2.71
CA GLY A 2 -5.67 15.97 2.23
C GLY A 2 -5.56 15.89 0.71
N TRP A 3 -4.34 16.06 0.17
CA TRP A 3 -4.07 16.01 -1.28
C TRP A 3 -4.62 14.75 -1.96
N LEU A 4 -4.55 13.61 -1.27
CA LEU A 4 -4.99 12.31 -1.79
C LEU A 4 -6.48 12.31 -2.19
N LEU A 5 -7.33 13.03 -1.45
CA LEU A 5 -8.77 13.14 -1.70
C LEU A 5 -9.14 14.31 -2.62
N SER A 6 -8.15 15.07 -3.11
CA SER A 6 -8.36 16.17 -4.04
C SER A 6 -8.52 15.67 -5.49
N SER A 7 -9.04 16.50 -6.38
CA SER A 7 -9.13 16.21 -7.83
C SER A 7 -7.77 15.86 -8.43
N ALA A 8 -6.69 16.49 -7.96
CA ALA A 8 -5.33 16.22 -8.41
C ALA A 8 -4.76 14.88 -7.89
N GLY A 9 -5.23 14.40 -6.73
CA GLY A 9 -4.83 13.11 -6.16
C GLY A 9 -5.67 11.94 -6.64
N ARG A 10 -6.87 12.20 -7.17
CA ARG A 10 -7.85 11.18 -7.53
C ARG A 10 -7.34 10.15 -8.56
N PRO A 11 -6.66 10.54 -9.66
CA PRO A 11 -6.11 9.56 -10.61
C PRO A 11 -5.09 8.61 -9.99
N TYR A 12 -4.33 9.09 -8.99
CA TYR A 12 -3.36 8.28 -8.26
C TYR A 12 -4.05 7.28 -7.35
N LEU A 13 -5.11 7.70 -6.65
CA LEU A 13 -5.95 6.78 -5.88
C LEU A 13 -6.59 5.72 -6.77
N ASP A 14 -7.17 6.13 -7.90
CA ASP A 14 -7.85 5.21 -8.81
C ASP A 14 -6.86 4.21 -9.45
N SER A 15 -5.56 4.50 -9.48
CA SER A 15 -4.53 3.55 -9.92
C SER A 15 -4.33 2.36 -8.96
N ILE A 16 -4.69 2.53 -7.67
CA ILE A 16 -4.56 1.50 -6.63
C ILE A 16 -5.91 0.96 -6.14
N PHE A 17 -7.03 1.52 -6.61
CA PHE A 17 -8.39 1.06 -6.29
C PHE A 17 -9.11 0.55 -7.55
N GLN A 18 -9.82 -0.57 -7.43
CA GLN A 18 -10.69 -1.10 -8.47
C GLN A 18 -12.06 -1.41 -7.87
N LYS A 19 -13.14 -0.87 -8.44
CA LYS A 19 -14.52 -1.06 -7.95
C LYS A 19 -14.68 -0.75 -6.44
N ASN A 20 -14.04 0.34 -5.98
CA ASN A 20 -14.04 0.77 -4.58
C ASN A 20 -13.36 -0.21 -3.59
N GLN A 21 -12.63 -1.21 -4.09
CA GLN A 21 -11.78 -2.08 -3.31
C GLN A 21 -10.32 -1.81 -3.64
N ARG A 22 -9.43 -1.99 -2.67
CA ARG A 22 -8.00 -1.84 -2.91
C ARG A 22 -7.54 -2.99 -3.81
N ARG A 23 -6.79 -2.66 -4.86
CA ARG A 23 -6.24 -3.68 -5.74
C ARG A 23 -5.07 -4.38 -5.06
N VAL A 24 -5.10 -5.70 -5.05
CA VAL A 24 -3.97 -6.54 -4.66
C VAL A 24 -3.04 -6.67 -5.87
N PHE A 25 -1.83 -6.16 -5.74
CA PHE A 25 -0.80 -6.27 -6.76
C PHE A 25 0.03 -7.52 -6.50
N ARG A 26 0.11 -8.41 -7.50
CA ARG A 26 0.98 -9.59 -7.45
C ARG A 26 2.44 -9.20 -7.71
N LEU A 27 3.36 -10.15 -7.61
CA LEU A 27 4.82 -9.95 -7.64
C LEU A 27 5.34 -9.01 -8.76
N LEU A 28 4.74 -9.07 -9.95
CA LEU A 28 5.15 -8.28 -11.12
C LEU A 28 4.18 -7.14 -11.46
N GLU A 29 3.08 -7.04 -10.72
CA GLU A 29 2.07 -6.01 -10.97
C GLU A 29 2.44 -4.72 -10.25
N ARG A 30 2.15 -3.59 -10.90
CA ARG A 30 2.35 -2.25 -10.36
C ARG A 30 1.23 -1.33 -10.81
N PRO A 31 0.89 -0.28 -10.04
CA PRO A 31 -0.08 0.72 -10.47
C PRO A 31 0.42 1.38 -11.76
N VAL A 32 -0.45 1.40 -12.77
CA VAL A 32 -0.16 2.03 -14.06
C VAL A 32 -0.85 3.38 -14.07
N LEU A 33 -0.07 4.44 -14.28
CA LEU A 33 -0.56 5.80 -14.44
C LEU A 33 -0.40 6.25 -15.89
N PRO A 34 -1.32 7.10 -16.42
CA PRO A 34 -1.13 7.74 -17.71
C PRO A 34 0.18 8.52 -17.78
N PRO A 35 0.85 8.63 -18.95
CA PRO A 35 2.13 9.32 -19.07
C PRO A 35 2.19 10.74 -18.47
N PRO A 36 1.15 11.60 -18.61
CA PRO A 36 1.16 12.94 -17.99
C PRO A 36 1.17 12.93 -16.45
N LEU A 37 0.80 11.80 -15.85
CA LEU A 37 0.68 11.60 -14.40
C LEU A 37 1.75 10.63 -13.87
N ALA A 38 2.76 10.31 -14.69
CA ALA A 38 3.83 9.42 -14.29
C ALA A 38 4.53 9.95 -13.03
N ALA A 39 4.60 9.09 -12.01
CA ALA A 39 5.21 9.43 -10.73
C ALA A 39 6.30 8.40 -10.39
N PRO A 40 7.43 8.86 -9.82
CA PRO A 40 8.48 7.95 -9.38
C PRO A 40 7.96 7.03 -8.29
N THR A 41 8.42 5.78 -8.31
CA THR A 41 8.14 4.81 -7.26
C THR A 41 9.32 4.74 -6.29
N LEU A 42 9.04 4.85 -5.00
CA LEU A 42 10.04 4.71 -3.92
C LEU A 42 9.73 3.46 -3.10
N SER A 43 10.66 2.51 -3.10
CA SER A 43 10.48 1.22 -2.45
C SER A 43 11.08 1.21 -1.05
N TYR A 44 10.29 0.77 -0.07
CA TYR A 44 10.68 0.62 1.32
C TYR A 44 10.40 -0.79 1.80
N LYS A 45 11.35 -1.37 2.54
CA LYS A 45 11.15 -2.62 3.28
C LYS A 45 10.79 -2.27 4.72
N LEU A 46 9.59 -2.68 5.13
CA LEU A 46 9.03 -2.41 6.45
C LEU A 46 8.99 -3.71 7.24
N PHE A 47 9.69 -3.76 8.37
CA PHE A 47 9.62 -4.86 9.32
C PHE A 47 8.63 -4.50 10.42
N LEU A 48 7.66 -5.37 10.67
CA LEU A 48 6.66 -5.20 11.71
C LEU A 48 7.07 -5.99 12.95
N CYS A 49 7.41 -5.29 14.03
CA CYS A 49 7.79 -5.90 15.30
C CYS A 49 6.75 -5.61 16.40
N GLY A 50 6.57 -6.59 17.28
CA GLY A 50 5.60 -6.49 18.38
C GLY A 50 5.26 -7.86 18.94
N ARG A 51 4.66 -7.88 20.14
CA ARG A 51 4.23 -9.12 20.82
C ARG A 51 3.32 -9.98 19.91
N SER A 52 3.24 -11.28 20.19
CA SER A 52 2.29 -12.15 19.50
C SER A 52 0.84 -11.68 19.78
N GLY A 53 -0.06 -11.85 18.81
CA GLY A 53 -1.48 -11.50 18.96
C GLY A 53 -1.83 -10.00 18.95
N VAL A 54 -0.88 -9.07 18.79
CA VAL A 54 -1.16 -7.63 18.80
C VAL A 54 -1.79 -7.08 17.51
N GLY A 55 -1.98 -7.93 16.49
CA GLY A 55 -2.62 -7.56 15.23
C GLY A 55 -1.68 -7.06 14.13
N LYS A 56 -0.40 -7.45 14.12
CA LYS A 56 0.56 -7.11 13.04
C LYS A 56 0.04 -7.57 11.67
N THR A 57 -0.33 -8.85 11.58
CA THR A 57 -0.90 -9.47 10.38
C THR A 57 -2.24 -8.84 9.99
N ALA A 58 -3.08 -8.50 10.97
CA ALA A 58 -4.34 -7.81 10.72
C ALA A 58 -4.13 -6.40 10.15
N LEU A 59 -3.11 -5.67 10.63
CA LEU A 59 -2.72 -4.36 10.09
C LEU A 59 -2.23 -4.47 8.64
N VAL A 60 -1.39 -5.47 8.33
CA VAL A 60 -0.93 -5.72 6.95
C VAL A 60 -2.11 -6.03 6.04
N ALA A 61 -3.02 -6.90 6.46
CA ALA A 61 -4.22 -7.24 5.70
C ALA A 61 -5.11 -6.02 5.44
N LEU A 62 -5.32 -5.18 6.47
CA LEU A 62 -6.08 -3.93 6.35
C LEU A 62 -5.43 -2.97 5.34
N LEU A 63 -4.11 -2.78 5.41
CA LEU A 63 -3.38 -1.89 4.50
C LEU A 63 -3.36 -2.42 3.06
N ALA A 64 -3.26 -3.74 2.89
CA ALA A 64 -3.32 -4.40 1.60
C ALA A 64 -4.75 -4.50 1.03
N GLY A 65 -5.78 -4.29 1.86
CA GLY A 65 -7.17 -4.47 1.49
C GLY A 65 -7.55 -5.93 1.26
N THR A 66 -6.84 -6.86 1.92
CA THR A 66 -7.15 -8.29 1.93
C THR A 66 -8.03 -8.62 3.15
N PRO A 67 -8.85 -9.69 3.06
CA PRO A 67 -9.65 -10.13 4.20
C PRO A 67 -8.75 -10.49 5.39
N GLN A 68 -9.12 -10.00 6.58
CA GLN A 68 -8.42 -10.33 7.81
C GLN A 68 -8.60 -11.83 8.11
N PRO A 69 -7.54 -12.57 8.47
CA PRO A 69 -7.68 -13.94 8.92
C PRO A 69 -8.57 -13.99 10.20
N PRO A 70 -9.60 -14.85 10.24
CA PRO A 70 -10.59 -14.88 11.32
C PRO A 70 -10.03 -15.45 12.64
N ILE A 71 -8.91 -16.16 12.58
CA ILE A 71 -8.24 -16.79 13.73
C ILE A 71 -6.81 -16.28 13.75
N HIS A 72 -6.34 -15.85 14.94
CA HIS A 72 -4.94 -15.49 15.14
C HIS A 72 -4.08 -16.75 15.02
N HIS A 73 -3.33 -16.86 13.94
CA HIS A 73 -2.24 -17.82 13.81
C HIS A 73 -0.93 -17.05 13.85
N GLU A 74 0.05 -17.56 14.59
CA GLU A 74 1.41 -17.04 14.44
C GLU A 74 1.86 -17.31 13.00
N THR A 75 2.37 -16.26 12.33
CA THR A 75 2.93 -16.38 10.99
C THR A 75 4.11 -17.35 11.06
N LEU A 76 3.93 -18.57 10.54
CA LEU A 76 5.00 -19.57 10.45
C LEU A 76 5.89 -19.22 9.26
N GLY A 77 6.88 -18.35 9.49
CA GLY A 77 7.81 -17.86 8.46
C GLY A 77 7.66 -16.38 8.17
N ILE A 78 8.29 -15.91 7.09
CA ILE A 78 8.22 -14.52 6.65
C ILE A 78 7.13 -14.40 5.58
N GLU A 79 6.10 -13.62 5.85
CA GLU A 79 5.10 -13.23 4.85
C GLU A 79 5.42 -11.83 4.31
N ALA A 80 5.67 -11.74 2.99
CA ALA A 80 5.99 -10.48 2.33
C ALA A 80 4.79 -9.95 1.55
N THR A 81 4.17 -8.86 2.04
CA THR A 81 3.05 -8.20 1.36
C THR A 81 3.47 -6.86 0.78
N THR A 82 3.21 -6.65 -0.51
CA THR A 82 3.51 -5.38 -1.20
C THR A 82 2.26 -4.51 -1.30
N VAL A 83 2.36 -3.26 -0.84
CA VAL A 83 1.29 -2.26 -0.92
C VAL A 83 1.81 -1.01 -1.61
N TYR A 84 1.09 -0.56 -2.65
CA TYR A 84 1.37 0.72 -3.30
C TYR A 84 0.56 1.84 -2.66
N TRP A 85 1.20 2.97 -2.35
CA TRP A 85 0.58 4.11 -1.70
C TRP A 85 0.98 5.45 -2.34
N PRO A 86 0.07 6.13 -3.06
CA PRO A 86 0.38 7.42 -3.64
C PRO A 86 0.40 8.51 -2.57
N ALA A 87 1.37 9.42 -2.67
CA ALA A 87 1.52 10.53 -1.75
C ALA A 87 2.15 11.74 -2.44
N LYS A 88 1.88 12.92 -1.88
CA LYS A 88 2.57 14.16 -2.24
C LYS A 88 3.30 14.68 -1.00
N PRO A 89 4.63 14.57 -0.93
CA PRO A 89 5.41 15.09 0.20
C PRO A 89 5.20 16.60 0.32
N ARG A 90 5.12 17.12 1.55
CA ARG A 90 4.91 18.57 1.77
C ARG A 90 6.06 19.42 1.21
N ALA A 91 7.28 18.89 1.24
CA ALA A 91 8.47 19.55 0.72
C ALA A 91 8.62 19.41 -0.81
N SER A 92 7.72 18.70 -1.50
CA SER A 92 7.81 18.46 -2.94
C SER A 92 6.50 18.80 -3.66
N ALA A 93 6.60 19.51 -4.78
CA ALA A 93 5.45 19.75 -5.64
C ALA A 93 5.02 18.49 -6.42
N ARG A 94 5.90 17.48 -6.53
CA ARG A 94 5.70 16.29 -7.36
C ARG A 94 5.15 15.11 -6.53
N PRO A 95 4.04 14.49 -6.97
CA PRO A 95 3.57 13.23 -6.40
C PRO A 95 4.56 12.09 -6.61
N LEU A 96 4.48 11.07 -5.75
CA LEU A 96 5.22 9.83 -5.84
C LEU A 96 4.34 8.64 -5.42
N ILE A 97 4.77 7.44 -5.78
CA ILE A 97 4.14 6.20 -5.30
C ILE A 97 5.12 5.52 -4.35
N PHE A 98 4.72 5.29 -3.11
CA PHE A 98 5.46 4.42 -2.22
C PHE A 98 5.14 2.96 -2.53
N GLN A 99 6.16 2.12 -2.69
CA GLN A 99 6.04 0.67 -2.68
C GLN A 99 6.47 0.18 -1.30
N LEU A 100 5.52 -0.23 -0.48
CA LEU A 100 5.73 -0.68 0.89
C LEU A 100 5.75 -2.21 0.90
N ASN A 101 6.92 -2.79 1.13
CA ASN A 101 7.09 -4.23 1.27
C ASN A 101 7.04 -4.55 2.77
N PHE A 102 5.91 -5.00 3.28
CA PHE A 102 5.74 -5.46 4.65
C PHE A 102 6.29 -6.86 4.81
N TRP A 103 7.18 -7.04 5.79
CA TRP A 103 7.75 -8.31 6.20
C TRP A 103 7.24 -8.55 7.62
N ASP A 104 6.24 -9.43 7.75
CA ASP A 104 5.74 -9.98 9.01
C ASP A 104 6.37 -11.36 9.24
#